data_AF-A0A0A8EC02-F1
#
_entry.id   AF-A0A0A8EC02-F1
#
_cell.length_a   1.000
_cell.length_b   1.000
_cell.length_c   1.000
_cell.angle_alpha   90.00
_cell.angle_beta   90.00
_cell.angle_gamma   90.00
#
_symmetry.space_group_name_H-M   'P 1'
#
loop_
_entity.id
_entity.type
_entity.pdbx_description
1 polymer ?
#
loop_
_entity_poly.entity_id
_entity_poly.type
_entity_poly.pdbx_seq_one_letter_code
_entity_poly.pdbx_strand_id
1 'polypeptide(L)'
;MINLIENVVVKAEQNNKIPKQQIDYFIKTAKVELLELTDSRQDFLYCKILKNIYGQSILFLQFTNFYLVITLENYETNEIANFNFDEKLFKTNNVVYIPGFSLHYRKGEELFGLISKQKLDDKIVELINKRKDIYLKNTSKNREKNKEKRDKSFNSKTRLKRGIENPNVIAEKGEKIENLNSFNIGIPNSWWFKAKDSNSKLGYIEYEEGSRKVGVCEYIAMALMLEYAETFIASGIFTNEEVARFFDVKTNYSSNLSDGVAEYKYYKHKNSNDGTSTFNSLPLHLFELNEKYENVKYASYFTTTLESFLKDKEIKKYITTDYSTSFMHSSSPENFLLKNQMPVMVAFANFSVGHNIIIYGYDPKTEKYLVNFGWENYSNLVISKWDIWSFWSLGYWWSFKIDDDYKKKHPPKQKLLSNNGQIFSYSEISENDQEINRNGNIVRNYDIY
;
A
#
# COMPACT_ATOMS: atom_id res chain seq x y z
N MET A 1 45.99 -16.48 42.43
CA MET A 1 45.48 -16.17 41.08
C MET A 1 44.14 -15.47 41.27
N ILE A 2 44.02 -14.28 40.69
CA ILE A 2 43.14 -13.19 41.11
C ILE A 2 41.68 -13.39 40.66
N ASN A 3 40.81 -12.91 41.54
CA ASN A 3 39.36 -12.69 41.53
C ASN A 3 38.73 -11.93 40.33
N LEU A 4 37.43 -12.26 40.12
CA LEU A 4 36.24 -11.40 39.92
C LEU A 4 35.91 -10.73 38.55
N ILE A 5 34.72 -11.11 38.04
CA ILE A 5 33.58 -10.34 37.42
C ILE A 5 33.88 -9.64 36.07
N GLU A 6 33.08 -9.81 35.00
CA GLU A 6 31.95 -8.92 34.64
C GLU A 6 31.14 -9.51 33.45
N ASN A 7 29.84 -9.76 33.63
CA ASN A 7 28.78 -8.87 33.14
C ASN A 7 28.93 -8.50 31.66
N VAL A 8 28.36 -9.30 30.74
CA VAL A 8 27.98 -8.81 29.41
C VAL A 8 26.69 -7.99 29.57
N VAL A 9 26.85 -6.82 30.18
CA VAL A 9 25.92 -5.71 30.09
C VAL A 9 26.10 -5.13 28.69
N VAL A 10 25.12 -5.35 27.83
CA VAL A 10 24.98 -4.53 26.61
C VAL A 10 24.77 -3.09 27.08
N LYS A 11 25.83 -2.28 27.01
CA LYS A 11 25.77 -0.82 27.12
C LYS A 11 24.96 -0.28 25.95
N ALA A 12 23.64 -0.37 26.08
CA ALA A 12 22.73 0.52 25.38
C ALA A 12 22.96 1.93 25.95
N GLU A 13 23.39 2.82 25.07
CA GLU A 13 23.54 4.26 25.30
C GLU A 13 22.25 4.82 25.91
N GLN A 14 22.43 5.69 26.90
CA GLN A 14 21.37 6.25 27.72
C GLN A 14 20.59 7.31 26.92
N ASN A 15 19.32 7.03 26.66
CA ASN A 15 18.20 7.83 27.18
C ASN A 15 16.86 7.14 26.85
N ASN A 16 16.09 6.79 27.89
CA ASN A 16 14.81 6.06 27.90
C ASN A 16 14.86 4.56 27.54
N LYS A 17 15.42 3.71 28.43
CA LYS A 17 15.31 2.25 28.27
C LYS A 17 13.91 1.78 28.65
N ILE A 18 13.14 1.38 27.64
CA ILE A 18 11.88 0.65 27.81
C ILE A 18 12.18 -0.67 28.54
N PRO A 19 11.42 -1.04 29.59
CA PRO A 19 11.62 -2.30 30.28
C PRO A 19 11.56 -3.49 29.32
N LYS A 20 12.46 -4.47 29.51
CA LYS A 20 12.49 -5.69 28.68
C LYS A 20 11.13 -6.40 28.60
N GLN A 21 10.42 -6.47 29.73
CA GLN A 21 9.07 -7.06 29.78
C GLN A 21 8.08 -6.36 28.84
N GLN A 22 8.18 -5.04 28.69
CA GLN A 22 7.33 -4.28 27.80
C GLN A 22 7.71 -4.53 26.32
N ILE A 23 9.01 -4.67 26.01
CA ILE A 23 9.45 -5.08 24.67
C ILE A 23 8.94 -6.49 24.34
N ASP A 24 9.09 -7.44 25.25
CA ASP A 24 8.62 -8.83 25.09
C ASP A 24 7.10 -8.88 24.85
N TYR A 25 6.34 -8.04 25.56
CA TYR A 25 4.90 -7.86 25.33
C TYR A 25 4.59 -7.40 23.90
N PHE A 26 5.29 -6.37 23.39
CA PHE A 26 5.08 -5.88 22.03
C PHE A 26 5.50 -6.91 20.97
N ILE A 27 6.61 -7.61 21.16
CA ILE A 27 7.04 -8.67 20.25
C ILE A 27 5.98 -9.78 20.18
N LYS A 28 5.44 -10.21 21.33
CA LYS A 28 4.43 -11.28 21.36
C LYS A 28 3.13 -10.84 20.67
N THR A 29 2.65 -9.64 20.93
CA THR A 29 1.42 -9.13 20.30
C THR A 29 1.60 -8.89 18.80
N ALA A 30 2.76 -8.37 18.38
CA ALA A 30 3.13 -8.21 16.96
C ALA A 30 3.14 -9.55 16.21
N LYS A 31 3.64 -10.63 16.83
CA LYS A 31 3.58 -11.98 16.23
C LYS A 31 2.16 -12.46 15.99
N VAL A 32 1.24 -12.17 16.90
CA VAL A 32 -0.18 -12.53 16.74
C VAL A 32 -0.80 -11.70 15.62
N GLU A 33 -0.57 -10.39 15.62
CA GLU A 33 -1.08 -9.48 14.57
C GLU A 33 -0.57 -9.86 13.17
N LEU A 34 0.73 -10.16 13.03
CA LEU A 34 1.29 -10.66 11.77
C LEU A 34 0.66 -11.99 11.33
N LEU A 35 0.48 -12.93 12.27
CA LEU A 35 -0.15 -14.21 11.96
C LEU A 35 -1.59 -14.03 11.48
N GLU A 36 -2.37 -13.16 12.13
CA GLU A 36 -3.74 -12.85 11.72
C GLU A 36 -3.82 -12.18 10.35
N LEU A 37 -2.86 -11.29 10.05
CA LEU A 37 -2.86 -10.54 8.79
C LEU A 37 -2.28 -11.33 7.62
N THR A 38 -1.42 -12.32 7.85
CA THR A 38 -0.65 -13.01 6.79
C THR A 38 -0.86 -14.51 6.73
N ASP A 39 -1.55 -15.11 7.71
CA ASP A 39 -1.62 -16.56 7.93
C ASP A 39 -0.24 -17.24 8.03
N SER A 40 0.83 -16.44 8.22
CA SER A 40 2.21 -16.90 8.19
C SER A 40 2.92 -16.58 9.51
N ARG A 41 3.74 -17.53 9.96
CA ARG A 41 4.58 -17.34 11.14
C ARG A 41 5.84 -16.59 10.76
N GLN A 42 6.16 -15.57 11.55
CA GLN A 42 7.31 -14.72 11.33
C GLN A 42 8.23 -14.78 12.55
N ASP A 43 9.52 -15.06 12.31
CA ASP A 43 10.51 -15.05 13.37
C ASP A 43 10.97 -13.64 13.65
N PHE A 44 11.12 -13.31 14.93
CA PHE A 44 11.59 -12.00 15.37
C PHE A 44 13.10 -11.98 15.24
N LEU A 45 13.64 -10.93 14.61
CA LEU A 45 15.07 -10.78 14.37
C LEU A 45 15.69 -9.80 15.38
N TYR A 46 15.23 -8.55 15.38
CA TYR A 46 15.73 -7.51 16.29
C TYR A 46 14.72 -6.37 16.45
N CYS A 47 14.97 -5.49 17.42
CA CYS A 47 14.18 -4.28 17.63
C CYS A 47 15.05 -3.03 17.81
N LYS A 48 14.50 -1.86 17.49
CA LYS A 48 15.12 -0.55 17.73
C LYS A 48 14.10 0.42 18.31
N ILE A 49 14.57 1.29 19.21
CA ILE A 49 13.79 2.45 19.65
C ILE A 49 14.19 3.61 18.77
N LEU A 50 13.24 4.11 18.01
CA LEU A 50 13.42 5.26 17.14
C LEU A 50 12.55 6.41 17.65
N LYS A 51 12.60 7.53 16.93
CA LYS A 51 11.69 8.66 17.13
C LYS A 51 10.84 8.85 15.88
N ASN A 52 9.58 9.23 16.08
CA ASN A 52 8.83 9.82 14.99
C ASN A 52 9.28 11.27 14.75
N ILE A 53 8.79 11.90 13.68
CA ILE A 53 9.11 13.29 13.34
C ILE A 53 8.78 14.31 14.43
N TYR A 54 7.91 13.95 15.39
CA TYR A 54 7.53 14.79 16.53
C TYR A 54 8.28 14.49 17.82
N GLY A 55 9.21 13.54 17.81
CA GLY A 55 10.03 13.16 18.96
C GLY A 55 9.39 12.12 19.90
N GLN A 56 8.21 11.58 19.59
CA GLN A 56 7.64 10.46 20.34
C GLN A 56 8.43 9.19 20.08
N SER A 57 8.58 8.38 21.13
CA SER A 57 9.27 7.09 21.02
C SER A 57 8.42 6.10 20.24
N ILE A 58 9.04 5.45 19.27
CA ILE A 58 8.45 4.34 18.52
C ILE A 58 9.32 3.11 18.68
N LEU A 59 8.69 1.95 18.68
CA LEU A 59 9.34 0.66 18.67
C LEU A 59 9.28 0.10 17.25
N PHE A 60 10.44 -0.01 16.63
CA PHE A 60 10.64 -0.73 15.39
C PHE A 60 10.93 -2.20 15.71
N LEU A 61 10.20 -3.11 15.08
CA LEU A 61 10.39 -4.56 15.20
C LEU A 61 10.68 -5.13 13.81
N GLN A 62 11.82 -5.79 13.65
CA GLN A 62 12.13 -6.56 12.44
C GLN A 62 11.79 -8.03 12.65
N PHE A 63 11.10 -8.60 11.67
CA PHE A 63 10.84 -10.03 11.52
C PHE A 63 11.47 -10.56 10.23
N THR A 64 11.36 -11.87 9.98
CA THR A 64 11.93 -12.54 8.80
C THR A 64 11.62 -11.87 7.48
N ASN A 65 10.38 -11.41 7.27
CA ASN A 65 9.95 -10.78 6.02
C ASN A 65 9.24 -9.44 6.25
N PHE A 66 8.87 -9.14 7.49
CA PHE A 66 8.07 -7.97 7.81
C PHE A 66 8.78 -7.09 8.82
N TYR A 67 8.53 -5.79 8.77
CA TYR A 67 8.74 -4.94 9.92
C TYR A 67 7.43 -4.34 10.42
N LEU A 68 7.44 -3.93 11.68
CA LEU A 68 6.35 -3.18 12.29
C LEU A 68 6.89 -1.92 12.95
N VAL A 69 6.11 -0.85 12.88
CA VAL A 69 6.33 0.38 13.65
C VAL A 69 5.20 0.55 14.65
N ILE A 70 5.57 0.64 15.93
CA ILE A 70 4.62 0.76 17.04
C ILE A 70 4.86 2.05 17.80
N THR A 71 3.85 2.92 17.90
CA THR A 71 3.91 4.07 18.80
C THR A 71 3.69 3.62 20.24
N LEU A 72 4.70 3.82 21.08
CA LEU A 72 4.72 3.28 22.44
C LEU A 72 3.73 3.96 23.38
N GLU A 73 3.44 5.23 23.12
CA GLU A 73 2.55 6.04 23.95
C GLU A 73 1.10 5.55 23.88
N ASN A 74 0.64 5.13 22.70
CA ASN A 74 -0.74 4.73 22.45
C ASN A 74 -0.90 3.27 22.04
N TYR A 75 0.16 2.47 22.05
CA TYR A 75 0.14 1.06 21.70
C TYR A 75 -0.35 0.79 20.26
N GLU A 76 -0.39 1.77 19.36
CA GLU A 76 -0.82 1.55 17.97
C GLU A 76 0.29 0.89 17.16
N THR A 77 -0.02 -0.16 16.40
CA THR A 77 0.82 -0.57 15.28
C THR A 77 0.51 0.38 14.13
N ASN A 78 1.36 1.37 13.90
CA ASN A 78 1.15 2.38 12.88
C ASN A 78 1.32 1.81 11.48
N GLU A 79 2.28 0.90 11.31
CA GLU A 79 2.69 0.39 10.02
C GLU A 79 3.17 -1.07 10.09
N ILE A 80 2.85 -1.85 9.05
CA ILE A 80 3.39 -3.18 8.79
C ILE A 80 3.71 -3.26 7.29
N ALA A 81 4.94 -3.61 6.94
CA ALA A 81 5.33 -3.77 5.53
C ALA A 81 6.15 -5.05 5.33
N ASN A 82 6.03 -5.63 4.14
CA ASN A 82 6.87 -6.75 3.69
C ASN A 82 8.23 -6.20 3.22
N PHE A 83 9.13 -5.95 4.17
CA PHE A 83 10.48 -5.47 3.88
C PHE A 83 11.44 -5.85 5.02
N ASN A 84 12.71 -6.05 4.66
CA ASN A 84 13.78 -6.37 5.60
C ASN A 84 14.87 -5.30 5.59
N PHE A 85 15.24 -4.83 6.77
CA PHE A 85 16.37 -3.93 6.95
C PHE A 85 17.51 -4.62 7.70
N ASP A 86 18.76 -4.33 7.29
CA ASP A 86 19.94 -4.66 8.10
C ASP A 86 19.94 -3.79 9.37
N GLU A 87 20.17 -4.42 10.53
CA GLU A 87 20.28 -3.73 11.82
C GLU A 87 21.32 -2.60 11.80
N LYS A 88 22.40 -2.74 11.01
CA LYS A 88 23.46 -1.73 10.85
C LYS A 88 22.93 -0.40 10.32
N LEU A 89 21.84 -0.40 9.56
CA LEU A 89 21.20 0.80 9.01
C LEU A 89 20.75 1.76 10.12
N PHE A 90 20.38 1.23 11.28
CA PHE A 90 19.85 2.01 12.40
C PHE A 90 20.93 2.46 13.39
N LYS A 91 22.21 2.13 13.16
CA LYS A 91 23.31 2.52 14.07
C LYS A 91 23.61 4.01 14.05
N THR A 92 23.23 4.73 12.99
CA THR A 92 23.53 6.16 12.82
C THR A 92 22.43 7.08 13.36
N ASN A 93 21.37 6.56 13.99
CA ASN A 93 20.23 7.31 14.57
C ASN A 93 19.54 8.34 13.64
N ASN A 94 19.81 8.31 12.34
CA ASN A 94 19.21 9.22 11.37
C ASN A 94 17.86 8.73 10.84
N VAL A 95 17.33 7.62 11.35
CA VAL A 95 16.05 7.08 10.90
C VAL A 95 14.91 7.62 11.77
N VAL A 96 13.93 8.23 11.12
CA VAL A 96 12.72 8.77 11.73
C VAL A 96 11.49 8.16 11.08
N TYR A 97 10.44 7.96 11.86
CA TYR A 97 9.13 7.58 11.32
C TYR A 97 8.27 8.81 11.06
N ILE A 98 7.61 8.83 9.90
CA ILE A 98 6.66 9.87 9.54
C ILE A 98 5.29 9.19 9.39
N PRO A 99 4.31 9.52 10.26
CA PRO A 99 2.96 8.98 10.12
C PRO A 99 2.40 9.24 8.72
N GLY A 100 1.89 8.20 8.06
CA GLY A 100 1.39 8.30 6.68
C GLY A 100 2.46 8.24 5.59
N PHE A 101 3.76 8.28 5.91
CA PHE A 101 4.85 8.27 4.92
C PHE A 101 5.94 7.25 5.21
N SER A 102 5.83 6.44 6.27
CA SER A 102 6.81 5.40 6.61
C SER A 102 8.16 5.94 7.12
N LEU A 103 9.13 5.04 7.23
CA LEU A 103 10.49 5.29 7.72
C LEU A 103 11.28 6.12 6.71
N HIS A 104 12.00 7.11 7.22
CA HIS A 104 12.84 8.02 6.46
C HIS A 104 14.22 8.12 7.11
N TYR A 105 15.28 8.24 6.30
CA TYR A 105 16.57 8.68 6.82
C TYR A 105 16.72 10.20 6.62
N ARG A 106 17.32 10.87 7.60
CA ARG A 106 17.61 12.30 7.60
C ARG A 106 19.03 12.57 7.12
N LYS A 107 19.19 13.49 6.17
CA LYS A 107 20.48 13.99 5.68
C LYS A 107 20.44 15.52 5.71
N GLY A 108 20.98 16.12 6.78
CA GLY A 108 20.78 17.54 7.05
C GLY A 108 19.30 17.81 7.39
N GLU A 109 18.68 18.75 6.69
CA GLU A 109 17.25 19.05 6.82
C GLU A 109 16.36 18.17 5.93
N GLU A 110 16.96 17.46 4.97
CA GLU A 110 16.24 16.66 4.00
C GLU A 110 15.87 15.27 4.54
N LEU A 111 14.70 14.79 4.12
CA LEU A 111 14.16 13.49 4.48
C LEU A 111 14.03 12.63 3.23
N PHE A 112 14.54 11.40 3.30
CA PHE A 112 14.49 10.44 2.19
C PHE A 112 13.84 9.15 2.64
N GLY A 113 12.88 8.65 1.87
CA GLY A 113 12.18 7.40 2.18
C GLY A 113 13.17 6.23 2.28
N LEU A 114 13.06 5.43 3.32
CA LEU A 114 14.02 4.35 3.58
C LEU A 114 13.91 3.24 2.52
N ILE A 115 12.70 2.99 2.00
CA ILE A 115 12.44 2.03 0.94
C ILE A 115 12.52 2.72 -0.44
N SER A 116 11.84 3.85 -0.62
CA SER A 116 11.70 4.48 -1.95
C SER A 116 12.98 5.17 -2.40
N LYS A 117 13.82 5.57 -1.44
CA LYS A 117 14.99 6.44 -1.64
C LYS A 117 14.65 7.82 -2.19
N GLN A 118 13.36 8.16 -2.30
CA GLN A 118 12.90 9.45 -2.81
C GLN A 118 12.97 10.51 -1.71
N LYS A 119 13.35 11.74 -2.10
CA LYS A 119 13.27 12.90 -1.21
C LYS A 119 11.80 13.21 -0.95
N LEU A 120 11.43 13.41 0.30
CA LEU A 120 10.13 13.92 0.68
C LEU A 120 10.06 15.42 0.38
N ASP A 121 9.02 15.87 -0.33
CA ASP A 121 8.85 17.28 -0.70
C ASP A 121 8.83 18.19 0.54
N ASP A 122 9.57 19.30 0.49
CA ASP A 122 9.75 20.20 1.63
C ASP A 122 8.42 20.82 2.11
N LYS A 123 7.44 21.01 1.20
CA LYS A 123 6.08 21.46 1.55
C LYS A 123 5.31 20.39 2.31
N ILE A 124 5.53 19.11 2.00
CA ILE A 124 4.96 17.99 2.78
C ILE A 124 5.56 18.01 4.19
N VAL A 125 6.87 18.20 4.31
CA VAL A 125 7.55 18.30 5.60
C VAL A 125 7.01 19.47 6.43
N GLU A 126 6.82 20.64 5.83
CA GLU A 126 6.22 21.80 6.47
C GLU A 126 4.79 21.50 6.97
N LEU A 127 3.98 20.85 6.12
CA LEU A 127 2.63 20.43 6.48
C LEU A 127 2.64 19.48 7.66
N ILE A 128 3.50 18.45 7.65
CA ILE A 128 3.65 17.49 8.73
C ILE A 128 3.93 18.24 10.04
N ASN A 129 4.86 19.20 10.02
CA ASN A 129 5.19 19.99 11.21
C ASN A 129 4.00 20.81 11.72
N LYS A 130 3.20 21.42 10.84
CA LYS A 130 1.98 22.16 11.21
C LYS A 130 0.89 21.29 11.83
N ARG A 131 0.91 19.97 11.60
CA ARG A 131 -0.11 19.01 12.07
C ARG A 131 0.24 18.33 13.41
N LYS A 132 1.38 18.67 14.00
CA LYS A 132 1.87 18.09 15.27
C LYS A 132 0.79 18.00 16.34
N ASP A 133 0.13 19.12 16.67
CA ASP A 133 -0.81 19.14 17.79
C ASP A 133 -2.05 18.27 17.56
N ILE A 134 -2.55 18.23 16.32
CA ILE A 134 -3.69 17.39 15.93
C ILE A 134 -3.29 15.91 16.06
N TYR A 135 -2.12 15.54 15.54
CA TYR A 135 -1.61 14.19 15.62
C TYR A 135 -1.40 13.73 17.07
N LEU A 136 -0.74 14.54 17.90
CA LEU A 136 -0.47 14.23 19.31
C LEU A 136 -1.78 14.11 20.12
N LYS A 137 -2.75 14.99 19.87
CA LYS A 137 -4.08 14.94 20.50
C LYS A 137 -4.84 13.67 20.14
N ASN A 138 -4.78 13.22 18.90
CA ASN A 138 -5.46 11.99 18.48
C ASN A 138 -4.74 10.73 18.95
N THR A 139 -3.41 10.74 18.96
CA THR A 139 -2.56 9.65 19.46
C THR A 139 -2.92 9.30 20.92
N SER A 140 -3.04 10.31 21.79
CA SER A 140 -3.34 10.10 23.22
C SER A 140 -4.75 9.57 23.49
N LYS A 141 -5.75 9.95 22.68
CA LYS A 141 -7.16 9.53 22.85
C LYS A 141 -7.38 8.03 22.67
N ASN A 142 -6.62 7.39 21.78
CA ASN A 142 -6.84 5.98 21.43
C ASN A 142 -6.05 5.00 22.31
N ARG A 143 -5.29 5.50 23.29
CA ARG A 143 -4.36 4.70 24.11
C ARG A 143 -5.03 3.51 24.79
N GLU A 144 -6.09 3.74 25.56
CA GLU A 144 -6.74 2.66 26.33
C GLU A 144 -7.38 1.62 25.39
N LYS A 145 -8.09 2.08 24.34
CA LYS A 145 -8.67 1.22 23.31
C LYS A 145 -7.62 0.30 22.68
N ASN A 146 -6.47 0.85 22.29
CA ASN A 146 -5.40 0.11 21.63
C ASN A 146 -4.67 -0.84 22.58
N LYS A 147 -4.47 -0.41 23.83
CA LYS A 147 -3.91 -1.26 24.88
C LYS A 147 -4.83 -2.45 25.16
N GLU A 148 -6.13 -2.25 25.30
CA GLU A 148 -7.11 -3.33 25.48
C GLU A 148 -7.09 -4.32 24.31
N LYS A 149 -7.03 -3.83 23.06
CA LYS A 149 -6.89 -4.69 21.87
C LYS A 149 -5.64 -5.56 21.96
N ARG A 150 -4.49 -4.97 22.29
CA ARG A 150 -3.24 -5.73 22.44
C ARG A 150 -3.25 -6.69 23.62
N ASP A 151 -3.85 -6.33 24.74
CA ASP A 151 -3.97 -7.21 25.90
C ASP A 151 -4.80 -8.46 25.56
N LYS A 152 -5.85 -8.31 24.75
CA LYS A 152 -6.60 -9.45 24.20
C LYS A 152 -5.70 -10.33 23.32
N SER A 153 -4.92 -9.75 22.42
CA SER A 153 -3.96 -10.50 21.59
C SER A 153 -2.88 -11.18 22.42
N PHE A 154 -2.38 -10.54 23.47
CA PHE A 154 -1.37 -11.09 24.38
C PHE A 154 -1.88 -12.31 25.15
N ASN A 155 -3.15 -12.28 25.54
CA ASN A 155 -3.83 -13.35 26.28
C ASN A 155 -4.43 -14.44 25.37
N SER A 156 -4.44 -14.23 24.05
CA SER A 156 -4.89 -15.25 23.10
C SER A 156 -4.07 -16.54 23.26
N LYS A 157 -4.74 -17.70 23.31
CA LYS A 157 -4.11 -19.03 23.43
C LYS A 157 -3.46 -19.50 22.13
N THR A 158 -3.04 -18.58 21.28
CA THR A 158 -2.35 -18.89 20.03
C THR A 158 -1.03 -19.57 20.39
N ARG A 159 -0.93 -20.89 20.19
CA ARG A 159 0.29 -21.67 20.46
C ARG A 159 1.40 -21.24 19.49
N LEU A 160 2.12 -20.19 19.86
CA LEU A 160 3.35 -19.77 19.20
C LEU A 160 4.45 -20.76 19.60
N LYS A 161 4.74 -21.76 18.76
CA LYS A 161 5.98 -22.54 18.92
C LYS A 161 7.15 -21.55 18.79
N ARG A 162 8.06 -21.51 19.77
CA ARG A 162 9.32 -20.76 19.66
C ARG A 162 10.08 -21.30 18.44
N GLY A 163 10.31 -20.46 17.44
CA GLY A 163 11.32 -20.74 16.42
C GLY A 163 12.68 -20.85 17.12
N ILE A 164 13.35 -21.98 16.95
CA ILE A 164 14.66 -22.30 17.55
C ILE A 164 15.77 -22.10 16.50
N GLU A 165 15.43 -21.67 15.29
CA GLU A 165 16.40 -21.51 14.21
C GLU A 165 17.22 -20.22 14.35
N ASN A 166 18.49 -20.33 13.98
CA ASN A 166 19.45 -19.23 14.04
C ASN A 166 19.06 -18.13 13.03
N PRO A 167 19.06 -16.83 13.40
CA PRO A 167 18.76 -15.71 12.52
C PRO A 167 19.51 -15.72 11.18
N ASN A 168 20.75 -16.20 11.13
CA ASN A 168 21.52 -16.29 9.89
C ASN A 168 21.00 -17.38 8.95
N VAL A 169 20.52 -18.50 9.49
CA VAL A 169 19.90 -19.59 8.71
C VAL A 169 18.51 -19.17 8.23
N ILE A 170 17.79 -18.38 9.02
CA ILE A 170 16.51 -17.79 8.63
C ILE A 170 16.70 -16.73 7.53
N ALA A 171 17.77 -15.93 7.58
CA ALA A 171 18.11 -14.96 6.53
C ALA A 171 18.50 -15.66 5.22
N GLU A 172 19.30 -16.74 5.27
CA GLU A 172 19.62 -17.56 4.08
C GLU A 172 18.40 -18.31 3.52
N LYS A 173 17.43 -18.70 4.37
CA LYS A 173 16.14 -19.26 3.94
C LYS A 173 15.15 -18.18 3.47
N GLY A 174 15.29 -16.94 3.92
CA GLY A 174 14.43 -15.81 3.58
C GLY A 174 14.44 -15.48 2.09
N GLU A 175 15.53 -15.80 1.39
CA GLU A 175 15.62 -15.71 -0.07
C GLU A 175 14.85 -16.82 -0.81
N LYS A 176 14.35 -17.86 -0.12
CA LYS A 176 13.75 -19.06 -0.72
C LYS A 176 12.27 -19.32 -0.40
N ILE A 177 11.55 -18.41 0.25
CA ILE A 177 10.12 -18.59 0.51
C ILE A 177 9.30 -17.90 -0.58
N GLU A 178 8.74 -18.67 -1.51
CA GLU A 178 7.96 -18.22 -2.67
C GLU A 178 6.58 -17.57 -2.34
N ASN A 179 6.26 -17.32 -1.06
CA ASN A 179 4.89 -17.02 -0.58
C ASN A 179 4.70 -15.66 0.10
N LEU A 180 5.61 -14.71 -0.06
CA LEU A 180 5.81 -13.62 0.92
C LEU A 180 4.92 -12.36 0.77
N ASN A 181 4.11 -12.22 -0.29
CA ASN A 181 3.35 -10.99 -0.52
C ASN A 181 1.95 -10.95 0.12
N SER A 182 1.50 -11.96 0.88
CA SER A 182 0.08 -12.08 1.26
C SER A 182 -0.26 -11.44 2.60
N PHE A 183 -0.74 -10.19 2.58
CA PHE A 183 -1.78 -9.77 3.53
C PHE A 183 -3.15 -10.34 3.08
N ASN A 184 -3.88 -10.96 4.00
CA ASN A 184 -5.15 -11.68 3.78
C ASN A 184 -6.40 -10.80 3.96
N ILE A 185 -6.23 -9.48 3.91
CA ILE A 185 -7.27 -8.49 4.22
C ILE A 185 -7.70 -7.70 2.99
N GLY A 186 -7.19 -8.07 1.82
CA GLY A 186 -7.46 -7.42 0.54
C GLY A 186 -8.76 -7.90 -0.12
N ILE A 187 -9.29 -7.07 -1.02
CA ILE A 187 -10.35 -7.46 -1.96
C ILE A 187 -9.89 -8.63 -2.86
N PRO A 188 -10.79 -9.34 -3.56
CA PRO A 188 -10.44 -10.36 -4.55
C PRO A 188 -9.34 -9.88 -5.51
N ASN A 189 -8.41 -10.76 -5.89
CA ASN A 189 -7.29 -10.40 -6.76
C ASN A 189 -6.40 -9.24 -6.25
N SER A 190 -6.42 -8.93 -4.95
CA SER A 190 -5.58 -7.86 -4.35
C SER A 190 -4.08 -8.05 -4.51
N TRP A 191 -3.62 -9.26 -4.84
CA TRP A 191 -2.23 -9.52 -5.25
C TRP A 191 -1.81 -8.62 -6.41
N TRP A 192 -2.75 -8.27 -7.30
CA TRP A 192 -2.50 -7.43 -8.45
C TRP A 192 -2.00 -6.04 -8.05
N PHE A 193 -2.60 -5.42 -7.02
CA PHE A 193 -2.15 -4.12 -6.52
C PHE A 193 -0.73 -4.19 -5.99
N LYS A 194 -0.34 -5.31 -5.38
CA LYS A 194 1.01 -5.54 -4.84
C LYS A 194 2.01 -5.68 -5.97
N ALA A 195 1.63 -6.36 -7.04
CA ALA A 195 2.41 -6.52 -8.26
C ALA A 195 2.68 -5.20 -8.97
N LYS A 196 1.89 -4.14 -8.73
CA LYS A 196 2.13 -2.77 -9.23
C LYS A 196 3.23 -2.06 -8.43
N ASP A 197 4.43 -2.63 -8.43
CA ASP A 197 5.58 -2.23 -7.62
C ASP A 197 6.61 -1.39 -8.35
N SER A 198 6.50 -1.23 -9.67
CA SER A 198 7.42 -0.45 -10.50
C SER A 198 6.74 0.73 -11.18
N ASN A 199 7.52 1.72 -11.61
CA ASN A 199 6.99 2.89 -12.32
C ASN A 199 6.21 2.53 -13.59
N SER A 200 6.64 1.51 -14.34
CA SER A 200 5.95 1.10 -15.57
C SER A 200 4.62 0.42 -15.26
N LYS A 201 4.58 -0.45 -14.25
CA LYS A 201 3.35 -1.11 -13.83
C LYS A 201 2.36 -0.11 -13.22
N LEU A 202 2.84 0.92 -12.52
CA LEU A 202 2.01 2.00 -11.96
C LEU A 202 1.54 3.02 -13.01
N GLY A 203 2.20 3.12 -14.16
CA GLY A 203 2.00 4.25 -15.08
C GLY A 203 2.49 5.58 -14.51
N TYR A 204 3.53 5.54 -13.66
CA TYR A 204 4.05 6.73 -13.02
C TYR A 204 4.51 7.77 -14.05
N ILE A 205 3.98 8.98 -13.94
CA ILE A 205 4.31 10.11 -14.78
C ILE A 205 4.17 11.40 -14.00
N GLU A 206 4.96 12.39 -14.39
CA GLU A 206 4.84 13.77 -13.95
C GLU A 206 4.40 14.61 -15.16
N TYR A 207 3.73 15.72 -14.94
CA TYR A 207 3.44 16.69 -15.98
C TYR A 207 4.47 17.82 -15.89
N GLU A 208 5.12 18.13 -17.02
CA GLU A 208 6.10 19.20 -17.11
C GLU A 208 5.56 20.34 -17.97
N GLU A 209 5.49 21.54 -17.40
CA GLU A 209 5.15 22.77 -18.12
C GLU A 209 6.23 23.84 -17.85
N GLY A 210 7.14 24.01 -18.82
CA GLY A 210 8.32 24.84 -18.65
C GLY A 210 9.26 24.27 -17.58
N SER A 211 9.54 25.04 -16.53
CA SER A 211 10.35 24.62 -15.38
C SER A 211 9.54 23.94 -14.27
N ARG A 212 8.21 23.89 -14.40
CA ARG A 212 7.31 23.33 -13.38
C ARG A 212 7.12 21.84 -13.63
N LYS A 213 7.42 21.02 -12.62
CA LYS A 213 7.04 19.60 -12.57
C LYS A 213 5.86 19.42 -11.62
N VAL A 214 4.88 18.64 -12.03
CA VAL A 214 3.64 18.40 -11.28
C VAL A 214 3.39 16.90 -11.19
N GLY A 215 3.21 16.39 -9.98
CA GLY A 215 2.77 15.01 -9.78
C GLY A 215 1.30 14.85 -10.15
N VAL A 216 0.97 13.85 -10.97
CA VAL A 216 -0.41 13.49 -11.34
C VAL A 216 -0.90 12.25 -10.59
N CYS A 217 -0.54 12.17 -9.32
CA CYS A 217 -0.78 10.99 -8.47
C CYS A 217 -2.26 10.61 -8.35
N GLU A 218 -3.16 11.59 -8.44
CA GLU A 218 -4.61 11.38 -8.42
C GLU A 218 -5.08 10.54 -9.62
N TYR A 219 -4.48 10.79 -10.77
CA TYR A 219 -4.80 10.15 -12.03
C TYR A 219 -4.11 8.80 -12.18
N ILE A 220 -2.94 8.62 -11.55
CA ILE A 220 -2.32 7.30 -11.35
C ILE A 220 -3.26 6.42 -10.51
N ALA A 221 -3.77 6.94 -9.40
CA ALA A 221 -4.69 6.18 -8.55
C ALA A 221 -5.98 5.80 -9.29
N MET A 222 -6.57 6.75 -10.04
CA MET A 222 -7.75 6.51 -10.86
C MET A 222 -7.48 5.48 -11.97
N ALA A 223 -6.34 5.56 -12.66
CA ALA A 223 -5.95 4.63 -13.70
C ALA A 223 -5.86 3.18 -13.18
N LEU A 224 -5.23 2.99 -12.02
CA LEU A 224 -5.15 1.68 -11.37
C LEU A 224 -6.53 1.12 -11.00
N MET A 225 -7.46 1.96 -10.53
CA MET A 225 -8.83 1.52 -10.25
C MET A 225 -9.59 1.10 -11.51
N LEU A 226 -9.41 1.83 -12.62
CA LEU A 226 -10.02 1.50 -13.92
C LEU A 226 -9.45 0.20 -14.49
N GLU A 227 -8.12 0.04 -14.48
CA GLU A 227 -7.45 -1.16 -14.96
C GLU A 227 -7.85 -2.39 -14.13
N TYR A 228 -7.92 -2.27 -12.79
CA TYR A 228 -8.40 -3.35 -11.93
C TYR A 228 -9.83 -3.78 -12.28
N ALA A 229 -10.73 -2.82 -12.49
CA ALA A 229 -12.11 -3.11 -12.84
C ALA A 229 -12.25 -3.77 -14.23
N GLU A 230 -11.50 -3.32 -15.24
CA GLU A 230 -11.49 -3.97 -16.56
C GLU A 230 -10.90 -5.39 -16.49
N THR A 231 -9.83 -5.56 -15.70
CA THR A 231 -9.11 -6.84 -15.62
C THR A 231 -9.93 -7.90 -14.89
N PHE A 232 -10.62 -7.55 -13.80
CA PHE A 232 -11.19 -8.56 -12.89
C PHE A 232 -12.70 -8.50 -12.71
N ILE A 233 -13.38 -7.42 -13.09
CA ILE A 233 -14.79 -7.21 -12.72
C ILE A 233 -15.71 -7.29 -13.93
N ALA A 234 -15.51 -6.43 -14.93
CA ALA A 234 -16.33 -6.42 -16.12
C ALA A 234 -15.62 -5.71 -17.27
N SER A 235 -15.88 -6.16 -18.49
CA SER A 235 -15.36 -5.47 -19.68
C SER A 235 -16.21 -4.30 -20.12
N GLY A 236 -15.54 -3.32 -20.74
CA GLY A 236 -16.16 -2.16 -21.38
C GLY A 236 -15.73 -0.81 -20.80
N ILE A 237 -14.83 -0.78 -19.82
CA ILE A 237 -14.13 0.43 -19.38
C ILE A 237 -13.17 0.88 -20.48
N PHE A 238 -12.44 -0.07 -21.08
CA PHE A 238 -11.52 0.18 -22.19
C PHE A 238 -12.00 -0.49 -23.49
N THR A 239 -11.92 0.23 -24.60
CA THR A 239 -12.00 -0.38 -25.94
C THR A 239 -10.71 -1.10 -26.28
N ASN A 240 -10.71 -1.93 -27.33
CA ASN A 240 -9.50 -2.60 -27.78
C ASN A 240 -8.42 -1.61 -28.23
N GLU A 241 -8.82 -0.51 -28.85
CA GLU A 241 -7.93 0.59 -29.27
C GLU A 241 -7.31 1.27 -28.05
N GLU A 242 -8.09 1.50 -26.99
CA GLU A 242 -7.59 2.07 -25.74
C GLU A 242 -6.65 1.10 -25.01
N VAL A 243 -6.95 -0.20 -25.00
CA VAL A 243 -6.03 -1.20 -24.46
C VAL A 243 -4.70 -1.17 -25.21
N ALA A 244 -4.74 -1.20 -26.54
CA ALA A 244 -3.55 -1.13 -27.38
C ALA A 244 -2.80 0.20 -27.22
N ARG A 245 -3.50 1.30 -26.95
CA ARG A 245 -2.90 2.63 -26.73
C ARG A 245 -2.20 2.75 -25.38
N PHE A 246 -2.84 2.28 -24.32
CA PHE A 246 -2.43 2.57 -22.94
C PHE A 246 -1.56 1.50 -22.29
N PHE A 247 -1.66 0.23 -22.73
CA PHE A 247 -1.00 -0.89 -22.06
C PHE A 247 -0.03 -1.63 -22.96
N ASP A 248 1.02 -2.16 -22.34
CA ASP A 248 1.95 -3.13 -22.91
C ASP A 248 1.85 -4.42 -22.09
N VAL A 249 1.35 -5.48 -22.72
CA VAL A 249 1.17 -6.80 -22.09
C VAL A 249 2.30 -7.69 -22.59
N LYS A 250 3.41 -7.67 -21.85
CA LYS A 250 4.58 -8.47 -22.21
C LYS A 250 4.31 -9.94 -21.94
N THR A 251 4.80 -10.79 -22.83
CA THR A 251 4.81 -12.23 -22.63
C THR A 251 5.67 -12.57 -21.41
N ASN A 252 5.04 -13.04 -20.35
CA ASN A 252 5.67 -13.52 -19.14
C ASN A 252 5.83 -15.04 -19.20
N TYR A 253 7.05 -15.53 -19.04
CA TYR A 253 7.36 -16.97 -18.99
C TYR A 253 7.40 -17.53 -17.55
N SER A 254 7.25 -16.67 -16.54
CA SER A 254 7.05 -17.06 -15.15
C SER A 254 5.66 -17.65 -14.95
N SER A 255 5.56 -18.56 -13.98
CA SER A 255 4.29 -19.11 -13.49
C SER A 255 3.58 -18.19 -12.49
N ASN A 256 4.21 -17.08 -12.09
CA ASN A 256 3.64 -16.05 -11.22
C ASN A 256 3.05 -14.91 -12.06
N LEU A 257 1.74 -14.64 -11.90
CA LEU A 257 1.06 -13.55 -12.59
C LEU A 257 1.53 -12.17 -12.15
N SER A 258 2.10 -12.04 -10.95
CA SER A 258 2.64 -10.76 -10.46
C SER A 258 3.73 -10.20 -11.39
N ASP A 259 4.42 -11.08 -12.11
CA ASP A 259 5.45 -10.72 -13.10
C ASP A 259 4.84 -10.38 -14.47
N GLY A 260 3.61 -10.80 -14.73
CA GLY A 260 2.92 -10.67 -16.02
C GLY A 260 1.67 -9.81 -15.99
N VAL A 261 1.55 -8.89 -15.02
CA VAL A 261 0.54 -7.83 -15.07
C VAL A 261 0.89 -6.82 -16.16
N ALA A 262 -0.13 -6.25 -16.80
CA ALA A 262 0.07 -5.21 -17.81
C ALA A 262 0.92 -4.04 -17.27
N GLU A 263 1.82 -3.54 -18.12
CA GLU A 263 2.56 -2.30 -17.90
C GLU A 263 1.86 -1.16 -18.63
N TYR A 264 1.96 0.06 -18.12
CA TYR A 264 1.48 1.24 -18.80
C TYR A 264 2.51 1.71 -19.82
N LYS A 265 2.04 2.13 -20.98
CA LYS A 265 2.86 2.82 -21.97
C LYS A 265 3.17 4.25 -21.53
N TYR A 266 4.28 4.79 -22.03
CA TYR A 266 4.70 6.20 -21.87
C TYR A 266 4.88 6.72 -20.42
N TYR A 267 5.20 5.86 -19.46
CA TYR A 267 5.60 6.25 -18.10
C TYR A 267 6.94 7.03 -18.07
N LYS A 268 7.16 7.88 -17.06
CA LYS A 268 8.40 8.66 -16.81
C LYS A 268 8.93 9.48 -18.02
N HIS A 269 8.07 10.18 -18.74
CA HIS A 269 8.47 11.02 -19.89
C HIS A 269 9.30 10.30 -20.95
N LYS A 270 8.99 9.03 -21.25
CA LYS A 270 9.57 8.42 -22.45
C LYS A 270 8.98 9.10 -23.68
N ASN A 271 9.76 10.01 -24.28
CA ASN A 271 9.73 10.17 -25.73
C ASN A 271 10.00 8.77 -26.28
N SER A 272 9.02 8.17 -26.92
CA SER A 272 9.28 6.95 -27.68
C SER A 272 10.21 7.31 -28.83
N ASN A 273 11.13 6.40 -29.14
CA ASN A 273 12.01 6.53 -30.30
C ASN A 273 11.24 6.53 -31.64
N ASP A 274 9.93 6.30 -31.62
CA ASP A 274 9.02 6.28 -32.77
C ASP A 274 8.30 7.63 -33.02
N GLY A 275 8.56 8.67 -32.22
CA GLY A 275 7.96 10.00 -32.39
C GLY A 275 6.53 10.14 -31.84
N THR A 276 5.99 9.12 -31.16
CA THR A 276 4.73 9.24 -30.43
C THR A 276 4.90 9.98 -29.10
N SER A 277 3.93 10.83 -28.77
CA SER A 277 4.03 11.79 -27.67
C SER A 277 3.48 11.22 -26.35
N THR A 278 3.88 11.83 -25.23
CA THR A 278 3.42 11.50 -23.86
C THR A 278 1.90 11.55 -23.67
N PHE A 279 1.16 12.13 -24.63
CA PHE A 279 -0.31 12.15 -24.71
C PHE A 279 -0.98 10.77 -24.80
N ASN A 280 -0.20 9.69 -24.92
CA ASN A 280 -0.69 8.32 -24.89
C ASN A 280 -0.56 7.64 -23.52
N SER A 281 -0.18 8.36 -22.46
CA SER A 281 -0.24 7.86 -21.08
C SER A 281 -1.66 7.94 -20.53
N LEU A 282 -2.18 6.85 -19.92
CA LEU A 282 -3.53 6.85 -19.34
C LEU A 282 -3.68 7.89 -18.20
N PRO A 283 -2.77 7.98 -17.21
CA PRO A 283 -2.83 9.05 -16.21
C PRO A 283 -2.83 10.46 -16.80
N LEU A 284 -2.03 10.75 -17.83
CA LEU A 284 -2.07 12.08 -18.48
C LEU A 284 -3.36 12.31 -19.26
N HIS A 285 -3.90 11.27 -19.91
CA HIS A 285 -5.18 11.39 -20.59
C HIS A 285 -6.32 11.71 -19.61
N LEU A 286 -6.35 11.06 -18.44
CA LEU A 286 -7.31 11.37 -17.38
C LEU A 286 -7.10 12.78 -16.81
N PHE A 287 -5.85 13.23 -16.67
CA PHE A 287 -5.51 14.59 -16.25
C PHE A 287 -6.05 15.64 -17.24
N GLU A 288 -5.91 15.39 -18.55
CA GLU A 288 -6.44 16.26 -19.60
C GLU A 288 -7.96 16.28 -19.65
N LEU A 289 -8.61 15.12 -19.46
CA LEU A 289 -10.07 15.02 -19.36
C LEU A 289 -10.62 15.78 -18.16
N ASN A 290 -9.81 15.98 -17.12
CA ASN A 290 -10.13 16.81 -15.97
C ASN A 290 -9.58 18.23 -16.10
N GLU A 291 -9.44 18.78 -17.31
CA GLU A 291 -9.00 20.15 -17.57
C GLU A 291 -7.65 20.51 -16.91
N LYS A 292 -6.79 19.51 -16.67
CA LYS A 292 -5.50 19.65 -16.00
C LYS A 292 -5.60 20.17 -14.55
N TYR A 293 -6.67 19.88 -13.82
CA TYR A 293 -6.75 20.21 -12.41
C TYR A 293 -5.72 19.43 -11.58
N GLU A 294 -4.90 20.16 -10.83
CA GLU A 294 -3.94 19.59 -9.88
C GLU A 294 -4.48 19.68 -8.45
N ASN A 295 -4.01 18.80 -7.55
CA ASN A 295 -4.41 18.81 -6.15
C ASN A 295 -5.94 18.86 -6.06
N VAL A 296 -6.59 17.90 -6.72
CA VAL A 296 -8.04 17.90 -6.96
C VAL A 296 -8.77 17.96 -5.62
N LYS A 297 -9.41 19.09 -5.28
CA LYS A 297 -9.93 19.31 -3.91
C LYS A 297 -11.26 18.63 -3.61
N TYR A 298 -11.99 18.21 -4.65
CA TYR A 298 -13.33 17.66 -4.51
C TYR A 298 -13.47 16.37 -5.31
N ALA A 299 -14.09 15.36 -4.69
CA ALA A 299 -14.30 14.05 -5.31
C ALA A 299 -15.16 14.10 -6.58
N SER A 300 -16.02 15.11 -6.71
CA SER A 300 -16.89 15.29 -7.88
C SER A 300 -16.10 15.40 -9.19
N TYR A 301 -14.88 15.94 -9.17
CA TYR A 301 -14.03 16.03 -10.36
C TYR A 301 -13.65 14.65 -10.90
N PHE A 302 -13.41 13.65 -10.03
CA PHE A 302 -13.15 12.28 -10.48
C PHE A 302 -14.40 11.65 -11.11
N THR A 303 -15.58 11.95 -10.61
CA THR A 303 -16.85 11.55 -11.26
C THR A 303 -16.95 12.15 -12.65
N THR A 304 -16.73 13.45 -12.81
CA THR A 304 -16.74 14.12 -14.13
C THR A 304 -15.69 13.57 -15.08
N THR A 305 -14.49 13.27 -14.58
CA THR A 305 -13.41 12.66 -15.36
C THR A 305 -13.80 11.27 -15.84
N LEU A 306 -14.40 10.46 -14.95
CA LEU A 306 -14.87 9.12 -15.28
C LEU A 306 -15.98 9.17 -16.34
N GLU A 307 -16.96 10.05 -16.16
CA GLU A 307 -18.06 10.22 -17.11
C GLU A 307 -17.59 10.68 -18.50
N SER A 308 -16.53 11.48 -18.54
CA SER A 308 -15.88 11.93 -19.77
C SER A 308 -15.07 10.81 -20.42
N PHE A 309 -14.31 10.03 -19.63
CA PHE A 309 -13.54 8.89 -20.12
C PHE A 309 -14.43 7.76 -20.67
N LEU A 310 -15.62 7.59 -20.10
CA LEU A 310 -16.61 6.60 -20.52
C LEU A 310 -17.61 7.15 -21.53
N LYS A 311 -17.37 8.33 -22.08
CA LYS A 311 -18.23 8.91 -23.11
C LYS A 311 -18.33 7.92 -24.28
N ASP A 312 -19.57 7.66 -24.69
CA ASP A 312 -19.93 6.72 -25.78
C ASP A 312 -19.72 5.21 -25.48
N LYS A 313 -19.32 4.84 -24.25
CA LYS A 313 -19.21 3.44 -23.82
C LYS A 313 -20.50 2.96 -23.14
N GLU A 314 -20.96 1.76 -23.49
CA GLU A 314 -22.19 1.20 -22.91
C GLU A 314 -22.13 1.10 -21.37
N ILE A 315 -20.96 0.76 -20.82
CA ILE A 315 -20.76 0.57 -19.38
C ILE A 315 -21.12 1.82 -18.55
N LYS A 316 -21.08 3.02 -19.15
CA LYS A 316 -21.34 4.28 -18.46
C LYS A 316 -22.68 4.31 -17.73
N LYS A 317 -23.74 3.78 -18.33
CA LYS A 317 -25.10 3.71 -17.71
C LYS A 317 -25.21 2.74 -16.54
N TYR A 318 -24.18 1.92 -16.32
CA TYR A 318 -24.14 0.87 -15.29
C TYR A 318 -23.09 1.15 -14.20
N ILE A 319 -22.52 2.36 -14.20
CA ILE A 319 -21.55 2.79 -13.22
C ILE A 319 -22.20 3.79 -12.27
N THR A 320 -22.04 3.56 -10.97
CA THR A 320 -22.41 4.49 -9.91
C THR A 320 -21.16 4.90 -9.15
N THR A 321 -20.92 6.19 -8.99
CA THR A 321 -19.84 6.70 -8.14
C THR A 321 -20.33 6.93 -6.71
N ASP A 322 -19.42 6.85 -5.75
CA ASP A 322 -19.67 7.19 -4.35
C ASP A 322 -18.42 7.86 -3.78
N TYR A 323 -18.63 8.82 -2.88
CA TYR A 323 -17.56 9.63 -2.33
C TYR A 323 -18.00 10.35 -1.06
N SER A 324 -17.03 10.79 -0.25
CA SER A 324 -17.32 11.68 0.87
C SER A 324 -17.63 13.10 0.39
N THR A 325 -18.84 13.58 0.65
CA THR A 325 -19.31 14.94 0.30
C THR A 325 -18.82 16.04 1.25
N SER A 326 -18.22 15.69 2.40
CA SER A 326 -17.70 16.66 3.37
C SER A 326 -16.37 16.22 3.99
N PHE A 327 -15.60 17.20 4.45
CA PHE A 327 -14.37 17.03 5.22
C PHE A 327 -14.59 16.45 6.63
N MET A 328 -15.85 16.17 7.02
CA MET A 328 -16.20 15.64 8.34
C MET A 328 -16.59 14.15 8.24
N HIS A 329 -15.56 13.32 8.47
CA HIS A 329 -15.43 11.94 8.99
C HIS A 329 -16.67 11.06 9.32
N SER A 330 -17.78 11.20 8.60
CA SER A 330 -18.95 10.31 8.72
C SER A 330 -18.94 9.18 7.68
N SER A 331 -18.10 9.28 6.66
CA SER A 331 -18.05 8.28 5.60
C SER A 331 -17.04 7.17 5.92
N SER A 332 -17.49 5.93 5.81
CA SER A 332 -16.69 4.71 5.99
C SER A 332 -16.31 4.13 4.63
N PRO A 333 -15.18 4.52 4.00
CA PRO A 333 -14.75 3.94 2.73
C PRO A 333 -14.53 2.44 2.82
N GLU A 334 -14.20 1.91 4.01
CA GLU A 334 -14.17 0.47 4.26
C GLU A 334 -15.51 -0.22 3.96
N ASN A 335 -16.64 0.43 4.24
CA ASN A 335 -17.95 -0.15 3.96
C ASN A 335 -18.19 -0.24 2.46
N PHE A 336 -17.78 0.78 1.70
CA PHE A 336 -17.85 0.74 0.25
C PHE A 336 -16.96 -0.37 -0.32
N LEU A 337 -15.71 -0.44 0.16
CA LEU A 337 -14.72 -1.42 -0.26
C LEU A 337 -15.20 -2.85 0.00
N LEU A 338 -15.65 -3.15 1.22
CA LEU A 338 -16.10 -4.49 1.60
C LEU A 338 -17.42 -4.88 0.93
N LYS A 339 -18.34 -3.93 0.75
CA LYS A 339 -19.66 -4.20 0.14
C LYS A 339 -19.53 -4.43 -1.36
N ASN A 340 -18.76 -3.59 -2.06
CA ASN A 340 -18.70 -3.61 -3.52
C ASN A 340 -17.49 -4.39 -4.06
N GLN A 341 -16.57 -4.82 -3.19
CA GLN A 341 -15.31 -5.46 -3.56
C GLN A 341 -14.51 -4.62 -4.56
N MET A 342 -14.54 -3.30 -4.33
CA MET A 342 -13.90 -2.29 -5.17
C MET A 342 -12.84 -1.54 -4.37
N PRO A 343 -11.68 -1.23 -4.97
CA PRO A 343 -10.70 -0.35 -4.35
C PRO A 343 -11.30 1.04 -4.12
N VAL A 344 -10.75 1.76 -3.14
CA VAL A 344 -11.15 3.14 -2.83
C VAL A 344 -9.93 4.01 -2.87
N MET A 345 -9.96 5.10 -3.64
CA MET A 345 -8.91 6.11 -3.57
C MET A 345 -9.21 7.10 -2.44
N VAL A 346 -8.19 7.46 -1.68
CA VAL A 346 -8.23 8.53 -0.70
C VAL A 346 -7.28 9.63 -1.18
N ALA A 347 -7.83 10.83 -1.32
CA ALA A 347 -7.12 11.99 -1.83
C ALA A 347 -6.77 12.97 -0.71
N PHE A 348 -5.55 13.49 -0.75
CA PHE A 348 -5.00 14.43 0.23
C PHE A 348 -4.72 15.81 -0.38
N ALA A 349 -5.64 16.29 -1.19
CA ALA A 349 -5.47 17.47 -2.04
C ALA A 349 -5.45 18.85 -1.34
N ASN A 350 -5.98 18.95 -0.12
CA ASN A 350 -6.18 20.24 0.55
C ASN A 350 -4.93 20.82 1.23
N PHE A 351 -3.77 20.25 0.97
CA PHE A 351 -2.53 20.61 1.66
C PHE A 351 -1.49 21.32 0.78
N SER A 352 -1.90 21.80 -0.40
CA SER A 352 -1.00 22.38 -1.40
C SER A 352 0.11 21.42 -1.89
N VAL A 353 -0.01 20.15 -1.49
CA VAL A 353 0.72 18.98 -1.98
C VAL A 353 -0.28 17.85 -2.06
N GLY A 354 -0.77 17.55 -3.25
CA GLY A 354 -1.72 16.49 -3.53
C GLY A 354 -1.00 15.15 -3.50
N HIS A 355 -1.58 14.22 -2.77
CA HIS A 355 -1.20 12.81 -2.84
C HIS A 355 -2.43 11.94 -2.73
N ASN A 356 -2.48 10.85 -3.50
CA ASN A 356 -3.58 9.90 -3.46
C ASN A 356 -3.05 8.50 -3.19
N ILE A 357 -3.74 7.80 -2.29
CA ILE A 357 -3.48 6.40 -1.98
C ILE A 357 -4.70 5.57 -2.40
N ILE A 358 -4.47 4.32 -2.78
CA ILE A 358 -5.53 3.34 -3.01
C ILE A 358 -5.62 2.43 -1.81
N ILE A 359 -6.76 2.40 -1.15
CA ILE A 359 -7.13 1.36 -0.20
C ILE A 359 -7.70 0.20 -1.00
N TYR A 360 -7.09 -0.98 -0.87
CA TYR A 360 -7.54 -2.21 -1.52
C TYR A 360 -7.69 -3.38 -0.52
N GLY A 361 -7.64 -3.08 0.77
CA GLY A 361 -7.99 -4.02 1.84
C GLY A 361 -8.24 -3.32 3.17
N TYR A 362 -8.98 -3.99 4.05
CA TYR A 362 -9.29 -3.48 5.39
C TYR A 362 -9.47 -4.62 6.38
N ASP A 363 -8.78 -4.54 7.52
CA ASP A 363 -9.04 -5.40 8.67
C ASP A 363 -9.84 -4.66 9.74
N PRO A 364 -11.12 -5.02 9.97
CA PRO A 364 -11.94 -4.41 11.01
C PRO A 364 -11.44 -4.72 12.44
N LYS A 365 -10.68 -5.80 12.67
CA LYS A 365 -10.18 -6.15 14.01
C LYS A 365 -9.08 -5.18 14.43
N THR A 366 -8.07 -5.03 13.57
CA THR A 366 -6.93 -4.15 13.82
C THR A 366 -7.16 -2.70 13.39
N GLU A 367 -8.26 -2.41 12.68
CA GLU A 367 -8.59 -1.11 12.07
C GLU A 367 -7.48 -0.60 11.14
N LYS A 368 -6.97 -1.49 10.28
CA LYS A 368 -5.86 -1.18 9.37
C LYS A 368 -6.27 -1.32 7.92
N TYR A 369 -5.73 -0.45 7.10
CA TYR A 369 -5.89 -0.49 5.66
C TYR A 369 -4.68 -1.13 5.01
N LEU A 370 -4.93 -1.93 3.98
CA LEU A 370 -3.91 -2.35 3.02
C LEU A 370 -3.95 -1.38 1.83
N VAL A 371 -2.81 -0.75 1.55
CA VAL A 371 -2.74 0.42 0.65
C VAL A 371 -1.62 0.34 -0.38
N ASN A 372 -1.87 0.99 -1.53
CA ASN A 372 -0.89 1.27 -2.58
C ASN A 372 -0.76 2.80 -2.66
N PHE A 373 0.46 3.33 -2.51
CA PHE A 373 0.74 4.77 -2.53
C PHE A 373 0.92 5.36 -3.94
N GLY A 374 0.84 4.55 -4.99
CA GLY A 374 1.14 5.02 -6.35
C GLY A 374 2.64 5.31 -6.56
N TRP A 375 3.51 4.79 -5.69
CA TRP A 375 4.97 4.90 -5.77
C TRP A 375 5.61 3.52 -5.88
N GLU A 376 6.74 3.49 -6.59
CA GLU A 376 7.58 2.30 -6.73
C GLU A 376 7.98 1.77 -5.33
N ASN A 377 7.80 0.45 -5.14
CA ASN A 377 8.01 -0.28 -3.89
C ASN A 377 7.08 0.10 -2.71
N TYR A 378 6.03 0.91 -2.91
CA TYR A 378 5.03 1.27 -1.87
C TYR A 378 3.62 0.78 -2.23
N SER A 379 3.55 -0.40 -2.85
CA SER A 379 2.31 -1.01 -3.31
C SER A 379 1.64 -1.94 -2.28
N ASN A 380 2.38 -2.35 -1.24
CA ASN A 380 1.98 -3.41 -0.29
C ASN A 380 2.25 -3.01 1.17
N LEU A 381 1.56 -1.96 1.65
CA LEU A 381 1.70 -1.43 3.00
C LEU A 381 0.41 -1.60 3.81
N VAL A 382 0.50 -2.09 5.04
CA VAL A 382 -0.59 -2.02 6.01
C VAL A 382 -0.36 -0.83 6.92
N ILE A 383 -1.34 0.07 6.98
CA ILE A 383 -1.26 1.31 7.75
C ILE A 383 -2.49 1.47 8.65
N SER A 384 -2.29 2.08 9.82
CA SER A 384 -3.40 2.40 10.72
C SER A 384 -4.42 3.31 10.04
N LYS A 385 -5.70 2.96 10.17
CA LYS A 385 -6.83 3.86 9.80
C LYS A 385 -6.65 5.22 10.46
N TRP A 386 -6.17 5.25 11.70
CA TRP A 386 -5.99 6.48 12.45
C TRP A 386 -4.87 7.36 11.89
N ASP A 387 -3.78 6.78 11.38
CA ASP A 387 -2.74 7.58 10.73
C ASP A 387 -3.26 8.21 9.44
N ILE A 388 -4.07 7.48 8.66
CA ILE A 388 -4.71 8.07 7.48
C ILE A 388 -5.66 9.21 7.90
N TRP A 389 -6.65 8.95 8.76
CA TRP A 389 -7.70 9.96 8.99
C TRP A 389 -7.34 11.05 10.00
N SER A 390 -6.47 10.78 10.97
CA SER A 390 -6.08 11.79 11.97
C SER A 390 -5.07 12.78 11.38
N PHE A 391 -4.11 12.26 10.63
CA PHE A 391 -3.07 13.05 10.01
C PHE A 391 -3.62 13.78 8.79
N TRP A 392 -4.36 13.06 7.94
CA TRP A 392 -4.88 13.57 6.68
C TRP A 392 -6.35 13.98 6.75
N SER A 393 -6.80 14.49 7.90
CA SER A 393 -8.20 14.78 8.21
C SER A 393 -8.95 15.71 7.22
N LEU A 394 -8.25 16.35 6.28
CA LEU A 394 -8.85 17.16 5.21
C LEU A 394 -8.92 16.44 3.84
N GLY A 395 -8.60 15.15 3.81
CA GLY A 395 -8.77 14.32 2.64
C GLY A 395 -10.23 13.93 2.42
N TYR A 396 -10.49 13.35 1.26
CA TYR A 396 -11.77 12.76 0.88
C TYR A 396 -11.51 11.42 0.21
N TRP A 397 -12.52 10.57 0.10
CA TRP A 397 -12.42 9.35 -0.69
C TRP A 397 -13.37 9.38 -1.86
N TRP A 398 -13.02 8.62 -2.89
CA TRP A 398 -13.84 8.41 -4.09
C TRP A 398 -13.72 6.94 -4.52
N SER A 399 -14.82 6.39 -5.03
CA SER A 399 -14.81 5.12 -5.74
C SER A 399 -16.02 5.03 -6.67
N PHE A 400 -16.11 3.92 -7.40
CA PHE A 400 -17.24 3.59 -8.22
C PHE A 400 -17.55 2.10 -8.13
N LYS A 401 -18.77 1.72 -8.50
CA LYS A 401 -19.21 0.34 -8.63
C LYS A 401 -19.86 0.14 -10.00
N ILE A 402 -19.83 -1.10 -10.46
CA ILE A 402 -20.50 -1.56 -11.68
C ILE A 402 -21.73 -2.37 -11.25
N ASP A 403 -22.85 -2.24 -11.96
CA ASP A 403 -24.06 -3.01 -11.68
C ASP A 403 -23.86 -4.52 -11.90
N ASP A 404 -24.42 -5.34 -11.01
CA ASP A 404 -24.23 -6.79 -11.02
C ASP A 404 -24.80 -7.46 -12.27
N ASP A 405 -25.89 -6.93 -12.83
CA ASP A 405 -26.47 -7.44 -14.07
C ASP A 405 -25.57 -7.15 -15.28
N TYR A 406 -24.83 -6.04 -15.26
CA TYR A 406 -23.85 -5.74 -16.30
C TYR A 406 -22.65 -6.68 -16.18
N LYS A 407 -22.10 -6.87 -14.96
CA LYS A 407 -20.97 -7.78 -14.70
C LYS A 407 -21.24 -9.19 -15.23
N LYS A 408 -22.44 -9.72 -14.98
CA LYS A 408 -22.86 -11.05 -15.44
C LYS A 408 -22.89 -11.18 -16.97
N LYS A 409 -23.28 -10.12 -17.67
CA LYS A 409 -23.40 -10.10 -19.15
C LYS A 409 -22.08 -9.77 -19.85
N HIS A 410 -21.18 -9.07 -19.16
CA HIS A 410 -19.92 -8.56 -19.70
C HIS A 410 -18.75 -8.99 -18.82
N PRO A 411 -18.46 -10.31 -18.74
CA PRO A 411 -17.31 -10.79 -17.99
C PRO A 411 -16.01 -10.15 -18.53
N PRO A 412 -14.94 -10.07 -17.71
CA PRO A 412 -13.68 -9.45 -18.10
C PRO A 412 -12.99 -10.24 -19.21
N LYS A 413 -12.98 -9.68 -20.42
CA LYS A 413 -12.50 -10.28 -21.67
C LYS A 413 -11.19 -9.66 -22.19
N GLN A 414 -10.76 -8.54 -21.63
CA GLN A 414 -9.50 -7.92 -22.04
C GLN A 414 -8.31 -8.74 -21.56
N LYS A 415 -7.35 -8.97 -22.46
CA LYS A 415 -6.18 -9.79 -22.17
C LYS A 415 -5.06 -8.97 -21.56
N LEU A 416 -5.15 -8.75 -20.25
CA LEU A 416 -4.24 -7.88 -19.48
C LEU A 416 -3.30 -8.65 -18.54
N LEU A 417 -3.30 -9.98 -18.64
CA LEU A 417 -2.51 -10.86 -17.80
C LEU A 417 -1.68 -11.81 -18.66
N SER A 418 -0.44 -12.09 -18.24
CA SER A 418 0.45 -13.04 -18.90
C SER A 418 1.10 -14.02 -17.92
N ASN A 419 1.19 -15.28 -18.33
CA ASN A 419 1.77 -16.38 -17.55
C ASN A 419 2.20 -17.50 -18.51
N ASN A 420 3.34 -18.15 -18.21
CA ASN A 420 3.84 -19.31 -18.96
C ASN A 420 3.85 -19.13 -20.50
N GLY A 421 4.21 -17.95 -20.99
CA GLY A 421 4.30 -17.64 -22.41
C GLY A 421 2.97 -17.30 -23.08
N GLN A 422 1.86 -17.25 -22.33
CA GLN A 422 0.53 -16.96 -22.85
C GLN A 422 -0.02 -15.65 -22.28
N ILE A 423 -0.94 -15.05 -23.02
CA ILE A 423 -1.65 -13.82 -22.65
C ILE A 423 -3.16 -14.14 -22.66
N PHE A 424 -3.82 -13.85 -21.55
CA PHE A 424 -5.22 -14.20 -21.30
C PHE A 424 -5.95 -13.08 -20.57
N SER A 425 -7.27 -13.13 -20.70
CA SER A 425 -8.21 -12.42 -19.86
C SER A 425 -8.45 -13.20 -18.56
N TYR A 426 -9.00 -12.53 -17.55
CA TYR A 426 -9.31 -13.20 -16.28
C TYR A 426 -10.40 -14.28 -16.43
N SER A 427 -11.37 -14.07 -17.34
CA SER A 427 -12.39 -15.08 -17.63
C SER A 427 -11.80 -16.35 -18.25
N GLU A 428 -10.85 -16.23 -19.19
CA GLU A 428 -10.16 -17.39 -19.79
C GLU A 428 -9.38 -18.23 -18.76
N ILE A 429 -8.84 -17.64 -17.69
CA ILE A 429 -8.20 -18.42 -16.60
C ILE A 429 -9.24 -19.28 -15.89
N SER A 430 -10.37 -18.66 -15.52
CA SER A 430 -11.43 -19.32 -14.77
C SER A 430 -12.10 -20.44 -15.57
N GLU A 431 -12.23 -20.26 -16.89
CA GLU A 431 -12.80 -21.25 -17.82
C GLU A 431 -11.92 -22.51 -17.98
N ASN A 432 -10.64 -22.45 -17.61
CA ASN A 432 -9.69 -23.57 -17.71
C ASN A 432 -9.59 -24.40 -16.42
N ASP A 433 -10.58 -24.36 -15.52
CA ASP A 433 -10.57 -24.98 -14.18
C ASP A 433 -9.35 -24.56 -13.32
N GLN A 434 -8.91 -23.33 -13.54
CA GLN A 434 -7.79 -22.72 -12.83
C GLN A 434 -8.28 -21.55 -11.98
N GLU A 435 -7.68 -21.42 -10.81
CA GLU A 435 -7.89 -20.29 -9.90
C GLU A 435 -6.59 -19.53 -9.68
N ILE A 436 -6.71 -18.24 -9.37
CA ILE A 436 -5.58 -17.44 -8.95
C ILE A 436 -5.55 -17.42 -7.43
N ASN A 437 -4.49 -17.97 -6.84
CA ASN A 437 -4.33 -17.90 -5.40
C ASN A 437 -4.00 -16.46 -4.94
N ARG A 438 -3.94 -16.25 -3.63
CA ARG A 438 -3.72 -14.93 -3.01
C ARG A 438 -2.36 -14.29 -3.31
N ASN A 439 -1.45 -15.02 -3.93
CA ASN A 439 -0.12 -14.56 -4.32
C ASN A 439 -0.01 -14.29 -5.84
N GLY A 440 -1.09 -14.50 -6.60
CA GLY A 440 -1.05 -14.35 -8.05
C GLY A 440 -0.54 -15.60 -8.79
N ASN A 441 -0.51 -16.77 -8.15
CA ASN A 441 -0.15 -18.01 -8.86
C ASN A 441 -1.42 -18.68 -9.39
N ILE A 442 -1.34 -19.18 -10.63
CA ILE A 442 -2.38 -20.02 -11.22
C ILE A 442 -2.25 -21.42 -10.61
N VAL A 443 -3.33 -21.89 -10.00
CA VAL A 443 -3.45 -23.23 -9.39
C VAL A 443 -4.64 -23.95 -10.00
N ARG A 444 -4.63 -25.28 -10.05
CA ARG A 444 -5.79 -26.05 -10.51
C ARG A 444 -6.81 -26.16 -9.38
N ASN A 445 -8.11 -26.17 -9.72
CA ASN A 445 -9.20 -26.21 -8.73
C ASN A 445 -9.16 -27.41 -7.75
N TYR A 446 -8.48 -28.51 -8.09
CA TYR A 446 -8.35 -29.67 -7.21
C TYR A 446 -7.16 -29.59 -6.24
N ASP A 447 -6.27 -28.60 -6.38
CA ASP A 447 -5.06 -28.43 -5.54
C ASP A 447 -5.30 -27.50 -4.33
N ILE A 448 -6.54 -27.02 -4.11
CA ILE A 448 -6.90 -26.00 -3.10
C ILE A 448 -7.61 -26.60 -1.86
N TYR A 449 -7.78 -27.93 -1.79
CA TYR A 449 -8.39 -28.62 -0.64
C TYR A 449 -7.39 -29.24 0.33
#